data_AF-A0A356K0E3-F1
#
_entry.id   AF-A0A356K0E3-F1
#
_cell.length_a   1.000
_cell.length_b   1.000
_cell.length_c   1.000
_cell.angle_alpha   90.00
_cell.angle_beta   90.00
_cell.angle_gamma   90.00
#
_symmetry.space_group_name_H-M   'P 1'
#
loop_
_entity.id
_entity.type
_entity.pdbx_description
1 polymer ?
#
loop_
_entity_poly.entity_id
_entity_poly.type
_entity_poly.pdbx_seq_one_letter_code
_entity_poly.pdbx_strand_id
1 'polypeptide(L)'
;MRKFAIKFIAVFSFALFFCFDIFAAPKKPQKGQEDWRALQKSKDFFEKNDFGTAVKFAEQAKFIRSQNAQWQTYILDETLKNSRVRRAGDSIERVSQVLNELKFTEASKIVSMHIEKHGADFFNGSYSKLIEFISVYAHYPEADFLLGKIYKLEGEYSVALDYMKDAYDYSVNLDIPMEKYDLLYELAELSYDLGNKDDYEKYLLVIASDDSVFTNSSYIDALLHIVNSDSSDSLE
;
A
#
# COMPACT_ATOMS: atom_id res chain seq x y z
N MET A 1 -23.36 40.65 41.43
CA MET A 1 -22.91 40.84 40.03
C MET A 1 -21.65 40.04 39.65
N ARG A 2 -20.60 39.95 40.49
CA ARG A 2 -19.36 39.17 40.20
C ARG A 2 -19.57 37.67 39.88
N LYS A 3 -20.50 36.98 40.54
CA LYS A 3 -20.76 35.53 40.31
C LYS A 3 -21.45 35.22 38.97
N PHE A 4 -22.15 36.20 38.39
CA PHE A 4 -22.81 36.05 37.07
C PHE A 4 -21.79 36.20 35.93
N ALA A 5 -20.84 37.15 36.06
CA ALA A 5 -19.76 37.35 35.10
C ALA A 5 -18.81 36.14 35.00
N ILE A 6 -18.50 35.49 36.13
CA ILE A 6 -17.62 34.30 36.16
C ILE A 6 -18.29 33.09 35.48
N LYS A 7 -19.61 32.91 35.63
CA LYS A 7 -20.36 31.85 34.93
C LYS A 7 -20.43 32.12 33.42
N PHE A 8 -20.58 33.37 33.00
CA PHE A 8 -20.62 33.73 31.57
C PHE A 8 -19.25 33.52 30.89
N ILE A 9 -18.16 33.85 31.59
CA ILE A 9 -16.79 33.64 31.10
C ILE A 9 -16.45 32.14 31.04
N ALA A 10 -16.85 31.34 32.04
CA ALA A 10 -16.61 29.89 32.04
C ALA A 10 -17.37 29.16 30.91
N VAL A 11 -18.60 29.58 30.59
CA VAL A 11 -19.38 29.02 29.47
C VAL A 11 -18.79 29.45 28.12
N PHE A 12 -18.24 30.67 28.01
CA PHE A 12 -17.58 31.15 26.80
C PHE A 12 -16.22 30.45 26.54
N SER A 13 -15.46 30.13 27.59
CA SER A 13 -14.22 29.35 27.49
C SER A 13 -14.45 27.87 27.18
N PHE A 14 -15.60 27.29 27.55
CA PHE A 14 -15.94 25.90 27.18
C PHE A 14 -16.45 25.80 25.73
N ALA A 15 -17.06 26.86 25.18
CA ALA A 15 -17.49 26.93 23.78
C ALA A 15 -16.31 27.14 22.79
N LEU A 16 -15.20 27.73 23.24
CA LEU A 16 -13.97 27.92 22.44
C LEU A 16 -13.10 26.66 22.32
N PHE A 17 -13.36 25.61 23.11
CA PHE A 17 -12.69 24.31 22.96
C PHE A 17 -13.39 23.38 21.97
N PHE A 18 -14.62 23.71 21.56
CA PHE A 18 -15.27 23.15 20.36
C PHE A 18 -14.99 24.04 19.15
N CYS A 19 -13.74 24.48 18.99
CA CYS A 19 -13.27 24.94 17.70
C CYS A 19 -13.44 23.75 16.74
N PHE A 20 -14.49 23.84 15.94
CA PHE A 20 -14.74 23.03 14.76
C PHE A 20 -13.42 22.58 14.15
N ASP A 21 -13.20 21.27 14.09
CA ASP A 21 -12.32 20.69 13.10
C ASP A 21 -12.89 21.11 11.75
N ILE A 22 -12.44 22.25 11.25
CA ILE A 22 -12.63 22.62 9.86
C ILE A 22 -11.82 21.57 9.12
N PHE A 23 -12.48 20.48 8.73
CA PHE A 23 -11.94 19.46 7.85
C PHE A 23 -11.56 20.18 6.54
N ALA A 24 -10.32 20.63 6.47
CA ALA A 24 -9.77 21.20 5.26
C ALA A 24 -9.70 20.08 4.23
N ALA A 25 -10.20 20.35 3.02
CA ALA A 25 -10.11 19.41 1.91
C ALA A 25 -8.65 18.98 1.73
N PRO A 26 -8.37 17.68 1.52
CA PRO A 26 -7.02 17.21 1.27
C PRO A 26 -6.42 17.94 0.06
N LYS A 27 -5.12 18.22 0.10
CA LYS A 27 -4.45 18.97 -0.95
C LYS A 27 -4.07 18.05 -2.10
N LYS A 28 -4.35 18.49 -3.32
CA LYS A 28 -3.81 17.86 -4.53
C LYS A 28 -2.27 17.86 -4.47
N PRO A 29 -1.60 16.74 -4.78
CA PRO A 29 -0.15 16.71 -4.91
C PRO A 29 0.34 17.74 -5.94
N GLN A 30 1.42 18.44 -5.62
CA GLN A 30 2.02 19.40 -6.54
C GLN A 30 2.86 18.68 -7.60
N LYS A 31 2.84 19.18 -8.83
CA LYS A 31 3.71 18.68 -9.90
C LYS A 31 5.17 18.81 -9.48
N GLY A 32 5.95 17.75 -9.64
CA GLY A 32 7.33 17.65 -9.17
C GLY A 32 7.49 17.19 -7.72
N GLN A 33 6.39 17.00 -6.99
CA GLN A 33 6.33 16.42 -5.65
C GLN A 33 5.56 15.09 -5.66
N GLU A 34 5.67 14.32 -6.74
CA GLU A 34 5.08 13.00 -6.83
C GLU A 34 5.82 12.00 -5.93
N ASP A 35 5.06 11.06 -5.36
CA ASP A 35 5.51 9.99 -4.47
C ASP A 35 6.60 9.13 -5.12
N TRP A 36 6.43 8.73 -6.38
CA TRP A 36 7.42 7.94 -7.11
C TRP A 36 8.77 8.66 -7.25
N ARG A 37 8.78 10.00 -7.32
CA ARG A 37 10.03 10.77 -7.37
C ARG A 37 10.75 10.75 -6.03
N ALA A 38 10.01 10.78 -4.93
CA ALA A 38 10.58 10.64 -3.59
C ALA A 38 11.15 9.23 -3.41
N LEU A 39 10.43 8.18 -3.85
CA LEU A 39 10.94 6.83 -3.84
C LEU A 39 12.21 6.68 -4.68
N GLN A 40 12.24 7.25 -5.89
CA GLN A 40 13.45 7.20 -6.73
C GLN A 40 14.64 7.85 -6.04
N LYS A 41 14.46 9.01 -5.40
CA LYS A 41 15.53 9.63 -4.60
C LYS A 41 15.99 8.72 -3.47
N SER A 42 15.06 8.07 -2.78
CA SER A 42 15.39 7.11 -1.73
C SER A 42 16.28 5.98 -2.26
N LYS A 43 15.91 5.37 -3.39
CA LYS A 43 16.70 4.35 -4.09
C LYS A 43 18.10 4.88 -4.46
N ASP A 44 18.19 6.08 -5.03
CA ASP A 44 19.48 6.70 -5.40
C ASP A 44 20.42 6.93 -4.20
N PHE A 45 19.87 7.24 -3.01
CA PHE A 45 20.66 7.42 -1.78
C PHE A 45 21.01 6.08 -1.13
N PHE A 46 20.10 5.11 -1.21
CA PHE A 46 20.35 3.73 -0.79
C PHE A 46 21.54 3.12 -1.55
N GLU A 47 21.57 3.27 -2.88
CA GLU A 47 22.69 2.81 -3.72
C GLU A 47 24.03 3.49 -3.37
N LYS A 48 23.99 4.69 -2.78
CA LYS A 48 25.18 5.43 -2.32
C LYS A 48 25.57 5.09 -0.88
N ASN A 49 24.89 4.15 -0.23
CA ASN A 49 25.02 3.81 1.19
C ASN A 49 24.73 4.98 2.15
N ASP A 50 23.95 5.98 1.70
CA ASP A 50 23.44 7.05 2.57
C ASP A 50 22.04 6.65 3.08
N PHE A 51 22.03 5.71 4.02
CA PHE A 51 20.81 5.10 4.54
C PHE A 51 19.91 6.10 5.27
N GLY A 52 20.48 7.05 6.01
CA GLY A 52 19.69 8.08 6.71
C GLY A 52 18.91 8.98 5.74
N THR A 53 19.54 9.40 4.63
CA THR A 53 18.84 10.17 3.59
C THR A 53 17.87 9.30 2.80
N ALA A 54 18.19 8.02 2.59
CA ALA A 54 17.29 7.06 1.95
C ALA A 54 15.99 6.89 2.75
N VAL A 55 16.08 6.63 4.06
CA VAL A 55 14.91 6.53 4.97
C VAL A 55 14.04 7.77 4.88
N LYS A 56 14.65 8.96 4.97
CA LYS A 56 13.92 10.24 4.86
C LYS A 56 13.08 10.33 3.59
N PHE A 57 13.63 9.94 2.45
CA PHE A 57 12.92 10.02 1.17
C PHE A 57 11.89 8.89 0.99
N ALA A 58 12.12 7.70 1.55
CA ALA A 58 11.13 6.61 1.56
C ALA A 58 9.91 7.00 2.39
N GLU A 59 10.10 7.53 3.60
CA GLU A 59 9.01 8.05 4.43
C GLU A 59 8.27 9.21 3.77
N GLN A 60 9.01 10.11 3.10
CA GLN A 60 8.39 11.16 2.30
C GLN A 60 7.53 10.58 1.17
N ALA A 61 7.97 9.51 0.51
CA ALA A 61 7.20 8.86 -0.55
C ALA A 61 5.89 8.29 -0.01
N LYS A 62 5.92 7.57 1.13
CA LYS A 62 4.73 7.05 1.83
C LYS A 62 3.76 8.16 2.20
N PHE A 63 4.26 9.25 2.78
CA PHE A 63 3.45 10.40 3.15
C PHE A 63 2.77 11.07 1.95
N ILE A 64 3.47 11.21 0.83
CA ILE A 64 2.89 11.79 -0.39
C ILE A 64 1.86 10.84 -0.99
N ARG A 65 2.14 9.53 -1.05
CA ARG A 65 1.20 8.50 -1.55
C ARG A 65 -0.10 8.53 -0.75
N SER A 66 -0.01 8.53 0.58
CA SER A 66 -1.17 8.59 1.46
C SER A 66 -2.00 9.85 1.28
N GLN A 67 -1.37 11.04 1.21
CA GLN A 67 -2.10 12.28 0.93
C GLN A 67 -2.76 12.29 -0.45
N ASN A 68 -2.08 11.73 -1.46
CA ASN A 68 -2.62 11.64 -2.80
C ASN A 68 -3.87 10.74 -2.83
N ALA A 69 -3.81 9.57 -2.19
CA ALA A 69 -4.95 8.68 -2.05
C ALA A 69 -6.13 9.37 -1.35
N GLN A 70 -5.89 10.04 -0.22
CA GLN A 70 -6.93 10.80 0.50
C GLN A 70 -7.56 11.89 -0.37
N TRP A 71 -6.74 12.64 -1.13
CA TRP A 71 -7.24 13.64 -2.07
C TRP A 71 -8.08 13.02 -3.18
N GLN A 72 -7.65 11.90 -3.74
CA GLN A 72 -8.41 11.22 -4.80
C GLN A 72 -9.76 10.73 -4.29
N THR A 73 -9.79 10.03 -3.15
CA THR A 73 -11.04 9.58 -2.51
C THR A 73 -11.98 10.75 -2.26
N TYR A 74 -11.47 11.86 -1.69
CA TYR A 74 -12.26 13.07 -1.48
C TYR A 74 -12.88 13.61 -2.78
N ILE A 75 -12.10 13.71 -3.87
CA ILE A 75 -12.61 14.21 -5.15
C ILE A 75 -13.72 13.30 -5.70
N LEU A 76 -13.55 11.98 -5.63
CA LEU A 76 -14.55 11.02 -6.11
C LEU A 76 -15.83 11.09 -5.26
N ASP A 77 -15.71 11.17 -3.93
CA ASP A 77 -16.84 11.31 -3.02
C ASP A 77 -17.63 12.61 -3.24
N GLU A 78 -16.95 13.72 -3.53
CA GLU A 78 -17.62 14.98 -3.87
C GLU A 78 -18.50 14.83 -5.13
N THR A 79 -18.11 13.99 -6.10
CA THR A 79 -18.93 13.76 -7.29
C THR A 79 -20.25 13.04 -6.97
N LEU A 80 -20.25 12.18 -5.95
CA LEU A 80 -21.43 11.45 -5.49
C LEU A 80 -22.48 12.38 -4.86
N LYS A 81 -22.16 13.65 -4.57
CA LYS A 81 -23.16 14.66 -4.18
C LYS A 81 -24.08 15.05 -5.34
N ASN A 82 -23.67 14.83 -6.59
CA ASN A 82 -24.49 15.07 -7.76
C ASN A 82 -25.48 13.91 -8.00
N SER A 83 -26.77 14.23 -8.17
CA SER A 83 -27.84 13.23 -8.33
C SER A 83 -27.74 12.43 -9.65
N ARG A 84 -27.09 12.96 -10.69
CA ARG A 84 -26.87 12.23 -11.94
C ARG A 84 -25.80 11.15 -11.75
N VAL A 85 -24.74 11.45 -11.00
CA VAL A 85 -23.68 10.48 -10.68
C VAL A 85 -24.26 9.34 -9.84
N ARG A 86 -25.01 9.65 -8.77
CA ARG A 86 -25.68 8.60 -7.97
C ARG A 86 -26.62 7.71 -8.77
N ARG A 87 -27.33 8.27 -9.75
CA ARG A 87 -28.24 7.51 -10.62
C ARG A 87 -27.51 6.62 -11.63
N ALA A 88 -26.24 6.88 -11.93
CA ALA A 88 -25.42 5.97 -12.72
C ALA A 88 -25.20 4.61 -12.00
N GLY A 89 -25.41 4.58 -10.68
CA GLY A 89 -25.23 3.39 -9.85
C GLY A 89 -23.75 3.12 -9.62
N ASP A 90 -23.39 1.84 -9.53
CA ASP A 90 -22.03 1.38 -9.21
C ASP A 90 -21.20 1.00 -10.44
N SER A 91 -21.68 1.25 -11.66
CA SER A 91 -20.93 0.88 -12.87
C SER A 91 -19.86 1.93 -13.19
N ILE A 92 -18.59 1.52 -13.25
CA ILE A 92 -17.46 2.38 -13.67
C ILE A 92 -17.74 3.02 -15.02
N GLU A 93 -18.26 2.26 -15.99
CA GLU A 93 -18.56 2.74 -17.34
C GLU A 93 -19.60 3.88 -17.31
N ARG A 94 -20.75 3.63 -16.65
CA ARG A 94 -21.83 4.62 -16.56
C ARG A 94 -21.41 5.84 -15.76
N VAL A 95 -20.70 5.65 -14.65
CA VAL A 95 -20.20 6.76 -13.83
C VAL A 95 -19.22 7.59 -14.65
N SER A 96 -18.26 6.98 -15.33
CA SER A 96 -17.28 7.68 -16.18
C SER A 96 -17.94 8.52 -17.27
N GLN A 97 -18.99 7.99 -17.92
CA GLN A 97 -19.78 8.76 -18.88
C GLN A 97 -20.38 10.01 -18.24
N VAL A 98 -21.04 9.87 -17.09
CA VAL A 98 -21.67 11.00 -16.38
C VAL A 98 -20.63 12.01 -15.89
N LEU A 99 -19.48 11.56 -15.39
CA LEU A 99 -18.37 12.44 -14.96
C LEU A 99 -17.90 13.31 -16.14
N ASN A 100 -17.73 12.71 -17.32
CA ASN A 100 -17.32 13.42 -18.53
C ASN A 100 -18.37 14.42 -19.02
N GLU A 101 -19.65 14.04 -19.06
CA GLU A 101 -20.75 14.93 -19.45
C GLU A 101 -20.88 16.14 -18.51
N LEU A 102 -20.68 15.94 -17.21
CA LEU A 102 -20.70 16.99 -16.20
C LEU A 102 -19.41 17.81 -16.14
N LYS A 103 -18.39 17.43 -16.93
CA LYS A 103 -17.05 18.04 -16.93
C LYS A 103 -16.39 17.99 -15.55
N PHE A 104 -16.59 16.90 -14.80
CA PHE A 104 -15.81 16.61 -13.59
C PHE A 104 -14.40 16.13 -13.95
N THR A 105 -13.62 17.03 -14.55
CA THR A 105 -12.34 16.72 -15.20
C THR A 105 -11.34 16.03 -14.27
N GLU A 106 -11.25 16.46 -13.02
CA GLU A 106 -10.30 15.85 -12.07
C GLU A 106 -10.75 14.44 -11.66
N ALA A 107 -12.05 14.23 -11.39
CA ALA A 107 -12.57 12.90 -11.09
C ALA A 107 -12.41 11.95 -12.29
N SER A 108 -12.71 12.41 -13.51
CA SER A 108 -12.50 11.63 -14.73
C SER A 108 -11.03 11.20 -14.87
N LYS A 109 -10.07 12.10 -14.62
CA LYS A 109 -8.63 11.77 -14.68
C LYS A 109 -8.24 10.71 -13.66
N ILE A 110 -8.74 10.82 -12.43
CA ILE A 110 -8.45 9.84 -11.37
C ILE A 110 -8.96 8.45 -11.77
N VAL A 111 -10.21 8.37 -12.23
CA VAL A 111 -10.82 7.11 -12.67
C VAL A 111 -10.05 6.53 -13.85
N SER A 112 -9.77 7.32 -14.89
CA SER A 112 -9.01 6.87 -16.05
C SER A 112 -7.62 6.37 -15.68
N MET A 113 -6.88 7.07 -14.80
CA MET A 113 -5.55 6.67 -14.37
C MET A 113 -5.54 5.27 -13.73
N HIS A 114 -6.49 4.98 -12.83
CA HIS A 114 -6.57 3.66 -12.19
C HIS A 114 -7.03 2.56 -13.15
N ILE A 115 -7.94 2.87 -14.07
CA ILE A 115 -8.36 1.93 -15.12
C ILE A 115 -7.22 1.63 -16.10
N GLU A 116 -6.44 2.65 -16.50
CA GLU A 116 -5.29 2.50 -17.39
C GLU A 116 -4.21 1.63 -16.75
N LYS A 117 -4.01 1.76 -15.43
CA LYS A 117 -2.99 0.99 -14.70
C LYS A 117 -3.43 -0.45 -14.39
N HIS A 118 -4.66 -0.66 -13.93
CA HIS A 118 -5.10 -1.95 -13.39
C HIS A 118 -6.12 -2.68 -14.26
N GLY A 119 -6.77 -1.99 -15.20
CA GLY A 119 -7.91 -2.49 -15.96
C GLY A 119 -9.23 -2.38 -15.18
N ALA A 120 -10.34 -2.27 -15.90
CA ALA A 120 -11.67 -2.20 -15.27
C ALA A 120 -12.08 -3.53 -14.58
N ASP A 121 -11.60 -4.65 -15.10
CA ASP A 121 -11.90 -5.99 -14.59
C ASP A 121 -11.30 -6.24 -13.20
N PHE A 122 -10.15 -5.62 -12.88
CA PHE A 122 -9.58 -5.64 -11.53
C PHE A 122 -10.57 -5.13 -10.48
N PHE A 123 -11.38 -4.13 -10.85
CA PHE A 123 -12.43 -3.57 -9.99
C PHE A 123 -13.78 -4.28 -10.15
N ASN A 124 -13.86 -5.37 -10.94
CA ASN A 124 -15.12 -6.02 -11.34
C ASN A 124 -16.13 -5.02 -11.95
N GLY A 125 -15.65 -3.99 -12.65
CA GLY A 125 -16.49 -2.91 -13.20
C GLY A 125 -17.20 -2.04 -12.16
N SER A 126 -16.88 -2.16 -10.86
CA SER A 126 -17.52 -1.45 -9.74
C SER A 126 -16.80 -0.15 -9.35
N TYR A 127 -17.55 0.95 -9.32
CA TYR A 127 -17.02 2.27 -8.99
C TYR A 127 -16.68 2.38 -7.50
N SER A 128 -17.50 1.78 -6.63
CA SER A 128 -17.24 1.66 -5.20
C SER A 128 -15.98 0.85 -4.92
N LYS A 129 -15.74 -0.26 -5.63
CA LYS A 129 -14.49 -1.05 -5.48
C LYS A 129 -13.26 -0.26 -5.93
N LEU A 130 -13.38 0.59 -6.96
CA LEU A 130 -12.31 1.50 -7.35
C LEU A 130 -11.98 2.50 -6.24
N ILE A 131 -13.00 3.12 -5.62
CA ILE A 131 -12.79 4.05 -4.49
C ILE A 131 -12.17 3.32 -3.29
N GLU A 132 -12.65 2.11 -2.97
CA GLU A 132 -12.10 1.27 -1.91
C GLU A 132 -10.62 0.94 -2.18
N PHE A 133 -10.28 0.55 -3.40
CA PHE A 133 -8.89 0.30 -3.79
C PHE A 133 -8.00 1.54 -3.60
N ILE A 134 -8.48 2.74 -3.91
CA ILE A 134 -7.69 3.98 -3.70
C ILE A 134 -7.30 4.13 -2.23
N SER A 135 -8.13 3.71 -1.29
CA SER A 135 -7.78 3.73 0.13
C SER A 135 -6.66 2.75 0.46
N VAL A 136 -6.64 1.57 -0.17
CA VAL A 136 -5.56 0.58 -0.03
C VAL A 136 -4.29 1.08 -0.70
N TYR A 137 -4.41 1.73 -1.87
CA TYR A 137 -3.33 2.37 -2.63
C TYR A 137 -2.58 3.45 -1.83
N ALA A 138 -3.13 3.93 -0.70
CA ALA A 138 -2.43 4.82 0.22
C ALA A 138 -1.13 4.22 0.77
N HIS A 139 -1.02 2.89 0.83
CA HIS A 139 0.19 2.17 1.20
C HIS A 139 1.15 2.07 0.01
N TYR A 140 2.45 2.20 0.29
CA TYR A 140 3.47 2.21 -0.75
C TYR A 140 4.46 1.05 -0.51
N PRO A 141 4.13 -0.17 -0.96
CA PRO A 141 4.87 -1.38 -0.60
C PRO A 141 6.35 -1.34 -1.03
N GLU A 142 6.70 -0.67 -2.12
CA GLU A 142 8.09 -0.50 -2.55
C GLU A 142 8.90 0.39 -1.61
N ALA A 143 8.26 1.38 -0.99
CA ALA A 143 8.90 2.22 0.02
C ALA A 143 9.07 1.46 1.33
N ASP A 144 8.05 0.70 1.74
CA ASP A 144 8.11 -0.19 2.91
C ASP A 144 9.19 -1.27 2.72
N PHE A 145 9.28 -1.88 1.54
CA PHE A 145 10.32 -2.86 1.24
C PHE A 145 11.72 -2.27 1.35
N LEU A 146 11.92 -1.06 0.82
CA LEU A 146 13.20 -0.36 0.90
C LEU A 146 13.56 0.00 2.35
N LEU A 147 12.60 0.45 3.15
CA LEU A 147 12.80 0.68 4.59
C LEU A 147 13.17 -0.62 5.30
N GLY A 148 12.47 -1.71 5.02
CA GLY A 148 12.79 -3.03 5.56
C GLY A 148 14.23 -3.45 5.25
N LYS A 149 14.69 -3.26 4.01
CA LYS A 149 16.09 -3.51 3.62
C LYS A 149 17.08 -2.65 4.40
N ILE A 150 16.79 -1.36 4.58
CA ILE A 150 17.66 -0.46 5.34
C ILE A 150 17.75 -0.90 6.81
N TYR A 151 16.62 -1.15 7.47
CA TYR A 151 16.62 -1.56 8.87
C TYR A 151 17.29 -2.93 9.08
N LYS A 152 17.15 -3.86 8.12
CA LYS A 152 17.88 -5.14 8.13
C LYS A 152 19.38 -4.91 8.07
N LEU A 153 19.87 -3.98 7.24
CA LEU A 153 21.29 -3.62 7.16
C LEU A 153 21.81 -2.96 8.44
N GLU A 154 20.96 -2.23 9.16
CA GLU A 154 21.29 -1.60 10.45
C GLU A 154 21.24 -2.59 11.63
N GLY A 155 20.78 -3.82 11.40
CA GLY A 155 20.62 -4.87 12.43
C GLY A 155 19.32 -4.76 13.23
N GLU A 156 18.41 -3.86 12.84
CA GLU A 156 17.10 -3.67 13.46
C GLU A 156 16.09 -4.66 12.87
N TYR A 157 16.34 -5.96 13.06
CA TYR A 157 15.59 -7.04 12.38
C TYR A 157 14.09 -7.07 12.68
N SER A 158 13.68 -6.69 13.89
CA SER A 158 12.26 -6.62 14.25
C SER A 158 11.53 -5.53 13.46
N VAL A 159 12.14 -4.34 13.38
CA VAL A 159 11.61 -3.20 12.60
C VAL A 159 11.62 -3.53 11.11
N ALA A 160 12.68 -4.16 10.62
CA ALA A 160 12.76 -4.62 9.24
C ALA A 160 11.62 -5.59 8.90
N LEU A 161 11.29 -6.50 9.82
CA LEU A 161 10.24 -7.50 9.64
C LEU A 161 8.88 -6.83 9.53
N ASP A 162 8.59 -5.84 10.38
CA ASP A 162 7.32 -5.10 10.34
C ASP A 162 7.14 -4.40 8.98
N TYR A 163 8.17 -3.69 8.49
CA TYR A 163 8.11 -3.05 7.18
C TYR A 163 7.98 -4.04 6.02
N MET A 164 8.69 -5.18 6.07
CA MET A 164 8.59 -6.19 5.01
C MET A 164 7.21 -6.89 5.02
N LYS A 165 6.61 -7.08 6.19
CA LYS A 165 5.24 -7.61 6.31
C LYS A 165 4.22 -6.62 5.75
N ASP A 166 4.33 -5.34 6.09
CA ASP A 166 3.47 -4.29 5.51
C ASP A 166 3.60 -4.27 3.98
N ALA A 167 4.84 -4.30 3.45
CA ALA A 167 5.07 -4.35 2.01
C ALA A 167 4.42 -5.57 1.34
N TYR A 168 4.46 -6.74 1.99
CA TYR A 168 3.83 -7.95 1.48
C TYR A 168 2.30 -7.93 1.56
N ASP A 169 1.74 -7.47 2.67
CA ASP A 169 0.29 -7.34 2.87
C ASP A 169 -0.35 -6.40 1.84
N TYR A 170 0.40 -5.36 1.43
CA TYR A 170 -0.01 -4.43 0.39
C TYR A 170 0.61 -4.73 -0.99
N SER A 171 1.14 -5.93 -1.22
CA SER A 171 1.83 -6.30 -2.47
C SER A 171 0.97 -6.21 -3.73
N VAL A 172 -0.36 -6.21 -3.60
CA VAL A 172 -1.29 -5.93 -4.72
C VAL A 172 -1.08 -4.53 -5.34
N ASN A 173 -0.48 -3.61 -4.58
CA ASN A 173 -0.19 -2.24 -5.01
C ASN A 173 1.19 -2.07 -5.66
N LEU A 174 2.00 -3.13 -5.72
CA LEU A 174 3.32 -3.08 -6.36
C LEU A 174 3.18 -2.64 -7.82
N ASP A 175 4.02 -1.70 -8.22
CA ASP A 175 4.19 -1.27 -9.61
C ASP A 175 4.66 -2.43 -10.48
N ILE A 176 5.46 -3.35 -9.91
CA ILE A 176 5.90 -4.59 -10.54
C ILE A 176 5.39 -5.78 -9.70
N PRO A 177 4.30 -6.46 -10.10
CA PRO A 177 3.70 -7.53 -9.31
C PRO A 177 4.63 -8.68 -8.94
N MET A 178 5.66 -8.94 -9.77
CA MET A 178 6.63 -10.01 -9.55
C MET A 178 7.58 -9.73 -8.37
N GLU A 179 7.77 -8.47 -7.97
CA GLU A 179 8.60 -8.11 -6.80
C GLU A 179 8.04 -8.69 -5.48
N LYS A 180 6.79 -9.19 -5.48
CA LYS A 180 6.22 -9.93 -4.36
C LYS A 180 7.07 -11.15 -3.96
N TYR A 181 7.77 -11.77 -4.90
CA TYR A 181 8.62 -12.93 -4.60
C TYR A 181 9.94 -12.52 -3.96
N ASP A 182 10.50 -11.38 -4.37
CA ASP A 182 11.69 -10.81 -3.68
C ASP A 182 11.35 -10.49 -2.23
N LEU A 183 10.16 -9.93 -1.98
CA LEU A 183 9.62 -9.71 -0.63
C LEU A 183 9.48 -11.01 0.16
N LEU A 184 8.92 -12.06 -0.44
CA LEU A 184 8.76 -13.36 0.23
C LEU A 184 10.10 -14.01 0.59
N TYR A 185 11.10 -13.94 -0.29
CA TYR A 185 12.44 -14.46 0.02
C TYR A 185 13.10 -13.69 1.15
N GLU A 186 12.99 -12.37 1.16
CA GLU A 186 13.54 -11.52 2.23
C GLU A 186 12.84 -11.76 3.57
N LEU A 187 11.51 -11.94 3.56
CA LEU A 187 10.72 -12.33 4.73
C LEU A 187 11.11 -13.71 5.26
N ALA A 188 11.37 -14.67 4.37
CA ALA A 188 11.84 -15.99 4.75
C ALA A 188 13.20 -15.89 5.43
N GLU A 189 14.18 -15.25 4.80
CA GLU A 189 15.52 -15.07 5.37
C GLU A 189 15.47 -14.38 6.74
N LEU A 190 14.72 -13.29 6.86
CA LEU A 190 14.59 -12.55 8.11
C LEU A 190 13.90 -13.38 9.21
N SER A 191 12.90 -14.19 8.85
CA SER A 191 12.25 -15.10 9.79
C SER A 191 13.20 -16.19 10.28
N TYR A 192 14.05 -16.71 9.38
CA TYR A 192 15.09 -17.67 9.74
C TYR A 192 16.12 -17.06 10.70
N ASP A 193 16.60 -15.85 10.41
CA ASP A 193 17.56 -15.11 11.26
C ASP A 193 17.01 -14.83 12.66
N LEU A 194 15.69 -14.58 12.77
CA LEU A 194 14.98 -14.39 14.03
C LEU A 194 14.62 -15.71 14.74
N GLY A 195 14.94 -16.87 14.15
CA GLY A 195 14.64 -18.19 14.70
C GLY A 195 13.17 -18.62 14.55
N ASN A 196 12.37 -17.89 13.78
CA ASN A 196 10.97 -18.20 13.50
C ASN A 196 10.85 -19.13 12.28
N LYS A 197 11.04 -20.42 12.53
CA LYS A 197 11.02 -21.46 11.47
C LYS A 197 9.66 -21.63 10.82
N ASP A 198 8.57 -21.42 11.57
CA ASP A 198 7.22 -21.57 11.05
C ASP A 198 6.92 -20.53 9.97
N ASP A 199 7.26 -19.25 10.22
CA ASP A 199 7.10 -18.19 9.21
C ASP A 199 8.07 -18.39 8.04
N TYR A 200 9.31 -18.81 8.29
CA TYR A 200 10.26 -19.16 7.24
C TYR A 200 9.70 -20.21 6.27
N GLU A 201 9.22 -21.34 6.79
CA GLU A 201 8.63 -22.40 5.98
C GLU A 201 7.38 -21.91 5.26
N LYS A 202 6.50 -21.18 5.95
CA LYS A 202 5.28 -20.60 5.38
C LYS A 202 5.58 -19.74 4.15
N TYR A 203 6.55 -18.83 4.21
CA TYR A 203 6.86 -17.97 3.06
C TYR A 203 7.43 -18.78 1.89
N LEU A 204 8.30 -19.76 2.14
CA LEU A 204 8.81 -20.64 1.08
C LEU A 204 7.70 -21.48 0.43
N LEU A 205 6.73 -21.96 1.22
CA LEU A 205 5.58 -22.68 0.70
C LEU A 205 4.71 -21.80 -0.20
N VAL A 206 4.54 -20.52 0.13
CA VAL A 206 3.82 -19.56 -0.73
C VAL A 206 4.55 -19.38 -2.07
N ILE A 207 5.87 -19.26 -2.05
CA ILE A 207 6.67 -19.17 -3.28
C ILE A 207 6.49 -20.44 -4.12
N ALA A 208 6.64 -21.61 -3.50
CA ALA A 208 6.52 -22.89 -4.18
C ALA A 208 5.10 -23.15 -4.72
N SER A 209 4.06 -22.70 -4.02
CA SER A 209 2.67 -22.94 -4.44
C SER A 209 2.27 -22.22 -5.73
N ASP A 210 2.98 -21.16 -6.10
CA ASP A 210 2.75 -20.41 -7.34
C ASP A 210 3.57 -20.98 -8.54
N ASP A 211 4.46 -21.94 -8.30
CA ASP A 211 5.31 -22.55 -9.34
C ASP A 211 4.71 -23.85 -9.89
N SER A 212 4.55 -23.92 -11.21
CA SER A 212 4.06 -25.10 -11.93
C SER A 212 4.88 -26.38 -11.69
N VAL A 213 6.19 -26.25 -11.40
CA VAL A 213 7.08 -27.37 -11.09
C VAL A 213 6.74 -27.95 -9.72
N PHE A 214 6.48 -27.08 -8.74
CA PHE A 214 6.18 -27.45 -7.35
C PHE A 214 4.70 -27.69 -7.08
N THR A 215 3.82 -27.55 -8.08
CA THR A 215 2.39 -27.91 -7.99
C THR A 215 2.04 -29.17 -8.78
N ASN A 216 2.98 -29.69 -9.56
CA ASN A 216 2.81 -30.92 -10.31
C ASN A 216 3.23 -32.13 -9.46
N SER A 217 2.27 -33.00 -9.15
CA SER A 217 2.46 -34.18 -8.32
C SER A 217 3.57 -35.10 -8.84
N SER A 218 3.72 -35.25 -10.16
CA SER A 218 4.77 -36.10 -10.73
C SER A 218 6.18 -35.57 -10.45
N TYR A 219 6.37 -34.25 -10.39
CA TYR A 219 7.67 -33.65 -10.06
C TYR A 219 7.94 -33.73 -8.56
N ILE A 220 6.92 -33.50 -7.72
CA ILE A 220 7.02 -33.68 -6.26
C ILE A 220 7.39 -35.13 -5.92
N ASP A 221 6.71 -36.12 -6.50
CA ASP A 221 6.96 -37.53 -6.22
C ASP A 221 8.40 -37.94 -6.58
N ALA A 222 8.94 -37.42 -7.68
CA ALA A 222 10.33 -37.63 -8.07
C ALA A 222 11.33 -36.97 -7.11
N LEU A 223 11.05 -35.73 -6.67
CA LEU A 223 11.86 -35.02 -5.67
C LEU A 223 11.89 -35.77 -4.33
N LEU A 224 10.72 -36.20 -3.84
CA LEU A 224 10.61 -36.99 -2.61
C LEU A 224 11.35 -38.32 -2.73
N HIS A 225 11.32 -38.97 -3.90
CA HIS A 225 12.08 -40.19 -4.12
C HIS A 225 13.59 -39.95 -3.98
N ILE A 226 14.14 -38.87 -4.57
CA ILE A 226 15.56 -38.53 -4.48
C ILE A 226 15.98 -38.22 -3.03
N VAL A 227 15.20 -37.40 -2.33
CA VAL A 227 15.49 -37.04 -0.93
C VAL A 227 15.47 -38.27 -0.03
N ASN A 228 14.50 -39.16 -0.22
CA ASN A 228 14.40 -40.39 0.56
C ASN A 228 15.54 -41.38 0.22
N SER A 229 16.00 -41.46 -1.04
CA SER A 229 17.12 -42.32 -1.42
C SER A 229 18.48 -41.80 -0.95
N ASP A 230 18.72 -40.48 -0.96
CA ASP A 230 19.98 -39.90 -0.45
C ASP A 230 20.10 -40.01 1.08
N SER A 231 18.96 -40.06 1.79
CA SER A 231 18.94 -40.29 3.24
C SER A 231 19.27 -41.74 3.63
N SER A 232 19.15 -42.70 2.72
CA SER A 232 19.52 -44.11 2.99
C SER A 232 20.99 -44.43 2.71
N ASP A 233 21.66 -43.66 1.83
CA ASP A 233 23.06 -43.90 1.45
C ASP A 233 24.08 -43.15 2.34
N SER A 234 23.62 -42.36 3.31
CA SER A 234 24.47 -41.60 4.25
C SER A 234 24.67 -42.26 5.63
N LEU A 235 24.38 -43.57 5.74
CA LEU A 235 24.57 -44.38 6.96
C LEU A 235 25.44 -45.64 6.76
N GLU A 236 26.48 -45.56 5.92
CA GLU A 236 27.60 -46.52 5.95
C GLU A 236 28.94 -45.85 6.30
#